data_AF-A0A7G9FWS7-F1
#
_entry.id   AF-A0A7G9FWS7-F1
#
_cell.length_a   1.000
_cell.length_b   1.000
_cell.length_c   1.000
_cell.angle_alpha   90.00
_cell.angle_beta   90.00
_cell.angle_gamma   90.00
#
_symmetry.space_group_name_H-M   'P 1'
#
loop_
_entity.id
_entity.type
_entity.pdbx_description
1 polymer ?
#
loop_
_entity_poly.entity_id
_entity_poly.type
_entity_poly.pdbx_seq_one_letter_code
_entity_poly.pdbx_strand_id
1 'polypeptide(L)'
;MATDFLNEARREIEGRTEDFYGALKAFYQGNAKAEQTLMEQTTQPFWQSLCLSGKRLQQRDLTVDMEMQEPVRPADYDGPKKDGYDYTCHRTKAVKMRRTYYRKGKKIATLKTPEIVEANFLKADVQGDMAICPNCGHEGKLSSYIDGCDACGAKFLVSDFETKVSGFSLEEDARQKSISNFIKAGVTVGIVAVALALLAICAGGIMFLLLALGRNGYNAVKAAAAMMLGIGFAPVFFRSLFFMAIIFVVMIVVMEKHRKPKIQDESKVKALIPQFSTGNFLQNLEYQLRMIHMADTAEQVRFFAVCDLTGTVERYQNVVDCCICGVRFLKAEAVEDRYRLSVEVKMRLTQDTGSKIRNRYEKLRLELEGRQEIVTQHGKALREYKCPNCGGSVDILGGGVCDYCNAAVDYRNFGWIITSYTNLGRPENPYTKILAAALGIYGIILAFSLVLMICSEDGKETLEIWQSIGRSSEYLEAVKQDVVYPDDVLEGLAETDSEEGRFASAKTYACGDSEAVKEAYYEALLESGFIELQQYPEGFAVYKIEDPSEYTVDEEEEMFYLVICAENAPEGITVTATLVDENWDPVQE
;
A
#
# COMPACT_ATOMS: atom_id res chain seq x y z
N MET A 1 -42.67 -7.81 18.66
CA MET A 1 -42.74 -9.04 17.83
C MET A 1 -41.79 -8.98 16.63
N ALA A 2 -42.02 -8.17 15.59
CA ALA A 2 -41.10 -8.08 14.44
C ALA A 2 -39.72 -7.51 14.82
N THR A 3 -39.67 -6.50 15.70
CA THR A 3 -38.42 -5.92 16.23
C THR A 3 -37.66 -6.86 17.17
N ASP A 4 -38.37 -7.66 17.97
CA ASP A 4 -37.75 -8.62 18.89
C ASP A 4 -37.13 -9.79 18.13
N PHE A 5 -37.82 -10.32 17.12
CA PHE A 5 -37.30 -11.35 16.21
C PHE A 5 -36.03 -10.88 15.48
N LEU A 6 -36.03 -9.64 14.98
CA LEU A 6 -34.85 -9.07 14.30
C LEU A 6 -33.67 -8.89 15.27
N ASN A 7 -33.93 -8.46 16.50
CA ASN A 7 -32.90 -8.30 17.53
C ASN A 7 -32.33 -9.65 18.01
N GLU A 8 -33.18 -10.67 18.13
CA GLU A 8 -32.77 -12.03 18.49
C GLU A 8 -31.94 -12.68 17.37
N ALA A 9 -32.40 -12.59 16.12
CA ALA A 9 -31.64 -13.04 14.95
C ALA A 9 -30.28 -12.33 14.84
N ARG A 10 -30.21 -11.04 15.19
CA ARG A 10 -28.95 -10.30 15.22
C ARG A 10 -27.98 -10.84 16.27
N ARG A 11 -28.45 -11.11 17.50
CA ARG A 11 -27.60 -11.71 18.55
C ARG A 11 -27.13 -13.11 18.18
N GLU A 12 -28.01 -13.91 17.58
CA GLU A 12 -27.69 -15.24 17.07
C GLU A 12 -26.57 -15.17 16.01
N ILE A 13 -26.68 -14.26 15.04
CA ILE A 13 -25.67 -14.04 13.99
C ILE A 13 -24.35 -13.55 14.57
N GLU A 14 -24.39 -12.65 15.54
CA GLU A 14 -23.19 -12.14 16.23
C GLU A 14 -22.39 -13.26 16.89
N GLY A 15 -23.05 -14.09 17.71
CA GLY A 15 -22.42 -15.25 18.34
C GLY A 15 -21.88 -16.25 17.32
N ARG A 16 -22.71 -16.62 16.32
CA ARG A 16 -22.30 -17.56 15.25
C ARG A 16 -21.11 -17.04 14.44
N THR A 17 -20.96 -15.73 14.27
CA THR A 17 -19.83 -15.18 13.52
C THR A 17 -18.50 -15.35 14.26
N GLU A 18 -18.48 -15.08 15.57
CA GLU A 18 -17.26 -15.21 16.38
C GLU A 18 -16.84 -16.68 16.50
N ASP A 19 -17.80 -17.57 16.74
CA ASP A 19 -17.58 -19.02 16.76
C ASP A 19 -17.04 -19.52 15.43
N PHE A 20 -17.63 -19.09 14.32
CA PHE A 20 -17.17 -19.42 12.97
C PHE A 20 -15.74 -18.94 12.71
N TYR A 21 -15.38 -17.73 13.13
CA TYR A 21 -14.00 -17.23 12.94
C TYR A 21 -12.98 -18.03 13.74
N GLY A 22 -13.31 -18.38 14.99
CA GLY A 22 -12.48 -19.25 15.83
C GLY A 22 -12.27 -20.62 15.17
N ALA A 23 -13.36 -21.24 14.71
CA ALA A 23 -13.34 -22.53 14.03
C ALA A 23 -12.57 -22.46 12.70
N LEU A 24 -12.79 -21.42 11.88
CA LEU A 24 -12.11 -21.21 10.61
C LEU A 24 -10.59 -21.06 10.80
N LYS A 25 -10.17 -20.28 11.80
CA LYS A 25 -8.75 -20.15 12.15
C LYS A 25 -8.14 -21.50 12.52
N ALA A 26 -8.81 -22.27 13.39
CA ALA A 26 -8.33 -23.56 13.83
C ALA A 26 -8.29 -24.61 12.69
N PHE A 27 -9.24 -24.56 11.75
CA PHE A 27 -9.26 -25.41 10.56
C PHE A 27 -8.03 -25.19 9.68
N TYR A 28 -7.68 -23.94 9.36
CA TYR A 28 -6.49 -23.65 8.57
C TYR A 28 -5.16 -23.96 9.29
N GLN A 29 -5.20 -24.13 10.62
CA GLN A 29 -4.09 -24.62 11.43
C GLN A 29 -4.05 -26.16 11.55
N GLY A 30 -5.01 -26.89 10.95
CA GLY A 30 -5.04 -28.35 10.91
C GLY A 30 -5.75 -29.03 12.08
N ASN A 31 -6.67 -28.35 12.78
CA ASN A 31 -7.42 -28.93 13.89
C ASN A 31 -8.65 -29.72 13.43
N ALA A 32 -8.65 -31.05 13.61
CA ALA A 32 -9.74 -31.94 13.22
C ALA A 32 -11.07 -31.65 13.94
N LYS A 33 -11.07 -31.18 15.19
CA LYS A 33 -12.32 -30.81 15.89
C LYS A 33 -12.99 -29.59 15.25
N ALA A 34 -12.19 -28.68 14.71
CA ALA A 34 -12.70 -27.49 14.03
C ALA A 34 -13.37 -27.83 12.69
N GLU A 35 -12.96 -28.94 12.05
CA GLU A 35 -13.57 -29.44 10.82
C GLU A 35 -15.05 -29.77 11.03
N GLN A 36 -15.36 -30.56 12.07
CA GLN A 36 -16.74 -30.90 12.42
C GLN A 36 -17.56 -29.66 12.80
N THR A 37 -17.00 -28.77 13.62
CA THR A 37 -17.68 -27.52 14.01
C THR A 37 -18.01 -26.64 12.80
N LEU A 38 -17.09 -26.50 11.84
CA LEU A 38 -17.35 -25.73 10.62
C LEU A 38 -18.42 -26.36 9.75
N MET A 39 -18.39 -27.69 9.60
CA MET A 39 -19.41 -28.42 8.84
C MET A 39 -20.83 -28.17 9.38
N GLU A 40 -20.98 -28.12 10.71
CA GLU A 40 -22.26 -27.84 11.37
C GLU A 40 -22.69 -26.37 11.21
N GLN A 41 -21.75 -25.43 11.24
CA GLN A 41 -22.01 -23.97 11.19
C GLN A 41 -22.17 -23.39 9.79
N THR A 42 -21.73 -24.11 8.75
CA THR A 42 -21.70 -23.62 7.36
C THR A 42 -22.72 -24.34 6.47
N THR A 43 -23.16 -23.68 5.41
CA THR A 43 -23.97 -24.36 4.39
C THR A 43 -23.13 -25.41 3.67
N GLN A 44 -23.75 -26.51 3.24
CA GLN A 44 -23.04 -27.61 2.59
C GLN A 44 -22.18 -27.17 1.38
N PRO A 45 -22.66 -26.31 0.44
CA PRO A 45 -21.83 -25.84 -0.66
C PRO A 45 -20.63 -25.01 -0.18
N PHE A 46 -20.84 -24.17 0.85
CA PHE A 46 -19.77 -23.34 1.38
C PHE A 46 -18.72 -24.19 2.13
N TRP A 47 -19.14 -25.17 2.92
CA TRP A 47 -18.25 -26.13 3.58
C TRP A 47 -17.31 -26.81 2.59
N GLN A 48 -17.87 -27.39 1.53
CA GLN A 48 -17.05 -28.08 0.53
C GLN A 48 -16.17 -27.12 -0.24
N SER A 49 -16.66 -25.89 -0.48
CA SER A 49 -15.80 -24.85 -1.02
C SER A 49 -14.56 -24.72 -0.13
N LEU A 50 -14.70 -24.58 1.20
CA LEU A 50 -13.59 -24.46 2.17
C LEU A 50 -12.61 -25.64 2.06
N CYS A 51 -13.12 -26.87 2.00
CA CYS A 51 -12.32 -28.09 1.84
C CYS A 51 -11.42 -28.03 0.59
N LEU A 52 -11.87 -27.43 -0.52
CA LEU A 52 -11.03 -27.30 -1.72
C LEU A 52 -9.79 -26.43 -1.49
N SER A 53 -9.92 -25.31 -0.77
CA SER A 53 -8.73 -24.52 -0.42
C SER A 53 -7.85 -25.23 0.59
N GLY A 54 -8.43 -25.96 1.55
CA GLY A 54 -7.66 -26.81 2.46
C GLY A 54 -6.80 -27.82 1.69
N LYS A 55 -7.42 -28.56 0.76
CA LYS A 55 -6.74 -29.51 -0.12
C LYS A 55 -5.66 -28.85 -0.97
N ARG A 56 -5.95 -27.70 -1.58
CA ARG A 56 -4.98 -26.96 -2.42
C ARG A 56 -3.77 -26.46 -1.61
N LEU A 57 -3.98 -26.01 -0.38
CA LEU A 57 -2.89 -25.65 0.54
C LEU A 57 -2.02 -26.86 0.86
N GLN A 58 -2.63 -28.01 1.18
CA GLN A 58 -1.92 -29.27 1.43
C GLN A 58 -1.12 -29.74 0.21
N GLN A 59 -1.71 -29.73 -0.99
CA GLN A 59 -1.05 -30.08 -2.26
C GLN A 59 0.21 -29.22 -2.53
N ARG A 60 0.29 -28.02 -1.94
CA ARG A 60 1.42 -27.09 -2.13
C ARG A 60 2.32 -26.98 -0.89
N ASP A 61 2.18 -27.90 0.06
CA ASP A 61 2.90 -27.95 1.33
C ASP A 61 2.76 -26.65 2.16
N LEU A 62 1.62 -25.97 2.05
CA LEU A 62 1.34 -24.69 2.71
C LEU A 62 0.45 -24.83 3.93
N THR A 63 0.77 -24.06 4.97
CA THR A 63 -0.14 -23.78 6.08
C THR A 63 -0.29 -22.27 6.25
N VAL A 64 -1.43 -21.84 6.78
CA VAL A 64 -1.73 -20.41 6.99
C VAL A 64 -2.17 -20.18 8.42
N ASP A 65 -1.49 -19.23 9.05
CA ASP A 65 -1.89 -18.70 10.35
C ASP A 65 -2.60 -17.35 10.15
N MET A 66 -3.77 -17.21 10.78
CA MET A 66 -4.66 -16.07 10.62
C MET A 66 -4.84 -15.35 11.95
N GLU A 67 -4.47 -14.08 11.97
CA GLU A 67 -4.70 -13.16 13.09
C GLU A 67 -5.57 -12.01 12.59
N MET A 68 -6.77 -11.90 13.14
CA MET A 68 -7.71 -10.82 12.86
C MET A 68 -7.67 -9.83 14.01
N GLN A 69 -7.22 -8.60 13.73
CA GLN A 69 -7.29 -7.50 14.68
C GLN A 69 -8.48 -6.63 14.30
N GLU A 70 -9.51 -6.66 15.12
CA GLU A 70 -10.72 -5.87 14.90
C GLU A 70 -10.50 -4.43 15.39
N PRO A 71 -10.53 -3.41 14.52
CA PRO A 71 -10.61 -2.02 14.95
C PRO A 71 -11.94 -1.77 15.67
N VAL A 72 -11.97 -0.73 16.50
CA VAL A 72 -13.10 -0.35 17.37
C VAL A 72 -14.39 0.05 16.61
N ARG A 73 -14.42 -0.03 15.27
CA ARG A 73 -15.63 0.31 14.51
C ARG A 73 -16.68 -0.80 14.65
N PRO A 74 -17.97 -0.44 14.86
CA PRO A 74 -19.05 -1.42 14.86
C PRO A 74 -19.14 -2.09 13.48
N ALA A 75 -19.58 -3.35 13.47
CA ALA A 75 -19.88 -4.05 12.23
C ALA A 75 -21.16 -3.47 11.61
N ASP A 76 -21.18 -3.37 10.29
CA ASP A 76 -22.37 -3.06 9.51
C ASP A 76 -23.18 -4.35 9.31
N TYR A 77 -24.50 -4.26 9.51
CA TYR A 77 -25.43 -5.36 9.33
C TYR A 77 -26.50 -4.97 8.31
N ASP A 78 -26.67 -5.81 7.30
CA ASP A 78 -27.76 -5.70 6.32
C ASP A 78 -28.62 -6.97 6.42
N GLY A 79 -29.83 -6.83 6.95
CA GLY A 79 -30.76 -7.92 7.22
C GLY A 79 -30.91 -8.26 8.72
N PRO A 80 -31.61 -9.37 9.05
CA PRO A 80 -32.13 -10.37 8.12
C PRO A 80 -33.30 -9.85 7.27
N LYS A 81 -33.29 -10.16 5.97
CA LYS A 81 -34.32 -9.79 5.00
C LYS A 81 -34.74 -11.00 4.17
N LYS A 82 -36.01 -11.04 3.78
CA LYS A 82 -36.53 -12.10 2.91
C LYS A 82 -35.96 -11.93 1.50
N ASP A 83 -35.36 -12.98 0.97
CA ASP A 83 -34.71 -13.06 -0.33
C ASP A 83 -35.23 -14.30 -1.08
N GLY A 84 -36.33 -14.12 -1.81
CA GLY A 84 -37.12 -15.23 -2.33
C GLY A 84 -37.71 -16.05 -1.18
N TYR A 85 -37.29 -17.32 -1.07
CA TYR A 85 -37.73 -18.27 -0.04
C TYR A 85 -36.82 -18.36 1.18
N ASP A 86 -35.64 -17.73 1.15
CA ASP A 86 -34.69 -17.74 2.27
C ASP A 86 -34.66 -16.37 2.95
N TYR A 87 -34.16 -16.34 4.18
CA TYR A 87 -33.71 -15.12 4.83
C TYR A 87 -32.21 -14.99 4.64
N THR A 88 -31.78 -13.82 4.15
CA THR A 88 -30.36 -13.46 4.03
C THR A 88 -29.97 -12.40 5.03
N CYS A 89 -28.75 -12.50 5.54
CA CYS A 89 -28.11 -11.42 6.27
C CYS A 89 -26.64 -11.30 5.88
N HIS A 90 -26.16 -10.07 5.81
CA HIS A 90 -24.76 -9.75 5.54
C HIS A 90 -24.17 -9.01 6.72
N ARG A 91 -23.07 -9.52 7.27
CA ARG A 91 -22.29 -8.84 8.29
C ARG A 91 -20.97 -8.40 7.68
N THR A 92 -20.72 -7.09 7.69
CA THR A 92 -19.50 -6.49 7.14
C THR A 92 -18.72 -5.79 8.24
N LYS A 93 -17.41 -6.07 8.37
CA LYS A 93 -16.56 -5.44 9.37
C LYS A 93 -15.17 -5.15 8.80
N ALA A 94 -14.72 -3.91 8.92
CA ALA A 94 -13.33 -3.57 8.60
C ALA A 94 -12.40 -4.14 9.66
N VAL A 95 -11.31 -4.79 9.26
CA VAL A 95 -10.28 -5.38 10.14
C VAL A 95 -8.87 -5.15 9.62
N LYS A 96 -7.89 -5.30 10.51
CA LYS A 96 -6.49 -5.50 10.13
C LYS A 96 -6.23 -7.00 10.13
N MET A 97 -6.20 -7.59 8.93
CA MET A 97 -5.95 -9.02 8.76
C MET A 97 -4.45 -9.25 8.62
N ARG A 98 -3.93 -10.18 9.42
CA ARG A 98 -2.57 -10.69 9.28
C ARG A 98 -2.62 -12.17 8.94
N ARG A 99 -2.14 -12.51 7.75
CA ARG A 99 -2.02 -13.89 7.27
C ARG A 99 -0.55 -14.25 7.12
N THR A 100 -0.07 -15.22 7.88
CA THR A 100 1.30 -15.72 7.77
C THR A 100 1.29 -17.10 7.15
N TYR A 101 1.94 -17.22 5.98
CA TYR A 101 2.04 -18.48 5.25
C TYR A 101 3.37 -19.15 5.56
N TYR A 102 3.31 -20.45 5.78
CA TYR A 102 4.47 -21.31 6.00
C TYR A 102 4.50 -22.38 4.92
N ARG A 103 5.71 -22.72 4.45
CA ARG A 103 5.94 -23.91 3.63
C ARG A 103 6.88 -24.84 4.37
N LYS A 104 6.45 -26.09 4.61
CA LYS A 104 7.25 -27.08 5.36
C LYS A 104 7.78 -26.50 6.69
N GLY A 105 6.93 -25.77 7.42
CA GLY A 105 7.27 -25.10 8.68
C GLY A 105 8.07 -23.80 8.57
N LYS A 106 8.67 -23.48 7.42
CA LYS A 106 9.39 -22.22 7.22
C LYS A 106 8.44 -21.11 6.77
N LYS A 107 8.48 -19.97 7.45
CA LYS A 107 7.73 -18.77 7.07
C LYS A 107 8.17 -18.27 5.69
N ILE A 108 7.21 -18.11 4.77
CA ILE A 108 7.46 -17.61 3.40
C ILE A 108 6.92 -16.21 3.15
N ALA A 109 5.78 -15.85 3.77
CA ALA A 109 5.14 -14.56 3.55
C ALA A 109 4.29 -14.16 4.76
N THR A 110 4.23 -12.87 5.04
CA THR A 110 3.20 -12.29 5.91
C THR A 110 2.50 -11.20 5.15
N LEU A 111 1.19 -11.36 4.96
CA LEU A 111 0.31 -10.31 4.44
C LEU A 111 -0.29 -9.58 5.64
N LYS A 112 -0.07 -8.27 5.73
CA LYS A 112 -0.70 -7.37 6.70
C LYS A 112 -1.47 -6.32 5.93
N THR A 113 -2.78 -6.49 5.83
CA THR A 113 -3.63 -5.65 4.98
C THR A 113 -4.86 -5.20 5.78
N PRO A 114 -5.26 -3.92 5.66
CA PRO A 114 -6.61 -3.52 6.05
C PRO A 114 -7.58 -4.20 5.09
N GLU A 115 -8.50 -5.00 5.62
CA GLU A 115 -9.46 -5.79 4.86
C GLU A 115 -10.87 -5.57 5.40
N ILE A 116 -11.86 -5.75 4.54
CA ILE A 116 -13.25 -5.83 4.91
C ILE A 116 -13.58 -7.32 4.94
N VAL A 117 -13.98 -7.78 6.12
CA VAL A 117 -14.51 -9.14 6.31
C VAL A 117 -16.00 -9.07 6.09
N GLU A 118 -16.50 -9.99 5.29
CA GLU A 118 -17.91 -10.16 5.07
C GLU A 118 -18.30 -11.62 5.28
N ALA A 119 -19.26 -11.83 6.17
CA ALA A 119 -19.89 -13.11 6.41
C ALA A 119 -21.35 -13.03 5.94
N ASN A 120 -21.72 -13.95 5.07
CA ASN A 120 -23.07 -14.11 4.57
C ASN A 120 -23.78 -15.20 5.34
N PHE A 121 -25.03 -14.95 5.71
CA PHE A 121 -25.87 -15.89 6.44
C PHE A 121 -27.09 -16.22 5.60
N LEU A 122 -27.43 -17.51 5.58
CA LEU A 122 -28.67 -18.03 5.02
C LEU A 122 -29.45 -18.74 6.12
N LYS A 123 -30.77 -18.54 6.10
CA LYS A 123 -31.72 -19.23 6.95
C LYS A 123 -32.96 -19.56 6.12
N ALA A 124 -33.31 -20.82 5.97
CA ALA A 124 -34.50 -21.21 5.21
C ALA A 124 -35.80 -20.88 5.96
N ASP A 125 -36.86 -20.52 5.22
CA ASP A 125 -38.20 -20.17 5.73
C ASP A 125 -39.08 -21.43 5.95
N VAL A 126 -38.62 -22.37 6.78
CA VAL A 126 -39.39 -23.58 7.16
C VAL A 126 -39.33 -23.78 8.67
N GLN A 127 -40.46 -24.19 9.26
CA GLN A 127 -40.59 -24.37 10.70
C GLN A 127 -40.25 -25.82 11.11
N GLY A 128 -39.24 -26.00 11.96
CA GLY A 128 -38.92 -27.26 12.66
C GLY A 128 -37.65 -27.97 12.18
N ASP A 129 -36.98 -28.68 13.11
CA ASP A 129 -35.68 -29.33 12.87
C ASP A 129 -35.78 -30.79 12.40
N MET A 130 -37.00 -31.31 12.27
CA MET A 130 -37.28 -32.70 11.91
C MET A 130 -37.70 -32.79 10.44
N ALA A 131 -37.13 -33.74 9.70
CA ALA A 131 -37.57 -34.07 8.35
C ALA A 131 -37.78 -35.56 8.15
N ILE A 132 -38.70 -35.82 7.22
CA ILE A 132 -38.99 -37.15 6.71
C ILE A 132 -38.19 -37.32 5.41
N CYS A 133 -37.35 -38.35 5.38
CA CYS A 133 -36.60 -38.75 4.21
C CYS A 133 -37.56 -39.00 3.02
N PRO A 134 -37.44 -38.25 1.91
CA PRO A 134 -38.36 -38.40 0.78
C PRO A 134 -38.13 -39.73 0.02
N ASN A 135 -37.00 -40.41 0.24
CA ASN A 135 -36.72 -41.70 -0.38
C ASN A 135 -37.31 -42.89 0.42
N CYS A 136 -37.11 -42.93 1.75
CA CYS A 136 -37.48 -44.10 2.57
C CYS A 136 -38.48 -43.83 3.70
N GLY A 137 -38.88 -42.57 3.92
CA GLY A 137 -39.82 -42.19 4.98
C GLY A 137 -39.23 -42.18 6.39
N HIS A 138 -37.93 -42.39 6.57
CA HIS A 138 -37.27 -42.25 7.88
C HIS A 138 -37.44 -40.83 8.42
N GLU A 139 -37.80 -40.69 9.70
CA GLU A 139 -37.89 -39.40 10.37
C GLU A 139 -36.61 -39.18 11.19
N GLY A 140 -35.95 -38.05 10.97
CA GLY A 140 -34.69 -37.71 11.63
C GLY A 140 -34.49 -36.20 11.73
N LYS A 141 -33.48 -35.79 12.50
CA LYS A 141 -33.06 -34.38 12.52
C LYS A 141 -32.44 -34.02 11.18
N LEU A 142 -32.72 -32.82 10.66
CA LEU A 142 -32.18 -32.38 9.36
C LEU A 142 -30.65 -32.48 9.28
N SER A 143 -29.95 -32.16 10.37
CA SER A 143 -28.50 -32.19 10.44
C SER A 143 -27.92 -33.60 10.22
N SER A 144 -28.65 -34.67 10.56
CA SER A 144 -28.18 -36.03 10.29
C SER A 144 -28.23 -36.38 8.80
N TYR A 145 -29.00 -35.66 7.99
CA TYR A 145 -29.11 -35.89 6.55
C TYR A 145 -28.00 -35.22 5.71
N ILE A 146 -27.10 -34.42 6.30
CA ILE A 146 -26.03 -33.71 5.56
C ILE A 146 -25.13 -34.70 4.81
N ASP A 147 -24.83 -35.84 5.43
CA ASP A 147 -24.02 -36.93 4.84
C ASP A 147 -24.88 -38.06 4.23
N GLY A 148 -26.20 -37.90 4.25
CA GLY A 148 -27.18 -38.87 3.75
C GLY A 148 -28.12 -39.40 4.84
N CYS A 149 -29.19 -40.09 4.44
CA CYS A 149 -30.14 -40.66 5.38
C CYS A 149 -29.55 -41.86 6.13
N ASP A 150 -29.59 -41.81 7.47
CA ASP A 150 -29.13 -42.89 8.36
C ASP A 150 -29.75 -44.27 8.06
N ALA A 151 -30.97 -44.31 7.51
CA ALA A 151 -31.70 -45.54 7.24
C ALA A 151 -31.46 -46.12 5.83
N CYS A 152 -31.40 -45.28 4.79
CA CYS A 152 -31.31 -45.75 3.40
C CYS A 152 -30.05 -45.32 2.65
N GLY A 153 -29.21 -44.50 3.27
CA GLY A 153 -27.97 -43.96 2.68
C GLY A 153 -28.19 -42.96 1.54
N ALA A 154 -29.44 -42.60 1.21
CA ALA A 154 -29.70 -41.63 0.15
C ALA A 154 -29.16 -40.25 0.53
N LYS A 155 -28.49 -39.60 -0.42
CA LYS A 155 -27.92 -38.26 -0.23
C LYS A 155 -28.91 -37.18 -0.66
N PHE A 156 -29.00 -36.11 0.13
CA PHE A 156 -29.90 -34.98 -0.09
C PHE A 156 -29.12 -33.68 -0.05
N LEU A 157 -29.58 -32.68 -0.81
CA LEU A 157 -29.26 -31.31 -0.47
C LEU A 157 -30.23 -30.88 0.63
N VAL A 158 -29.69 -30.74 1.83
CA VAL A 158 -30.41 -30.31 3.02
C VAL A 158 -30.52 -28.79 2.99
N SER A 159 -31.75 -28.26 3.04
CA SER A 159 -31.98 -26.82 3.18
C SER A 159 -31.74 -26.46 4.64
N ASP A 160 -30.75 -25.60 4.90
CA ASP A 160 -30.34 -25.29 6.27
C ASP A 160 -31.37 -24.38 6.96
N PHE A 161 -32.13 -24.92 7.92
CA PHE A 161 -33.14 -24.16 8.69
C PHE A 161 -32.54 -23.32 9.81
N GLU A 162 -31.39 -23.73 10.33
CA GLU A 162 -30.62 -22.88 11.22
C GLU A 162 -29.89 -21.79 10.44
N THR A 163 -29.62 -20.67 11.11
CA THR A 163 -28.81 -19.60 10.52
C THR A 163 -27.40 -20.11 10.27
N LYS A 164 -27.03 -20.38 9.02
CA LYS A 164 -25.69 -20.88 8.67
C LYS A 164 -24.89 -19.88 7.88
N VAL A 165 -23.57 -19.96 8.02
CA VAL A 165 -22.64 -19.18 7.20
C VAL A 165 -22.63 -19.78 5.79
N SER A 166 -23.07 -18.99 4.81
CA SER A 166 -23.20 -19.38 3.41
C SER A 166 -22.09 -18.84 2.51
N GLY A 167 -21.27 -17.94 3.05
CA GLY A 167 -20.14 -17.37 2.34
C GLY A 167 -19.29 -16.53 3.27
N PHE A 168 -18.00 -16.50 2.98
CA PHE A 168 -17.02 -15.69 3.71
C PHE A 168 -16.03 -15.11 2.73
N SER A 169 -15.90 -13.78 2.73
CA SER A 169 -14.95 -13.10 1.87
C SER A 169 -14.10 -12.11 2.64
N LEU A 170 -12.83 -12.07 2.26
CA LEU A 170 -11.85 -11.10 2.71
C LEU A 170 -11.48 -10.23 1.52
N GLU A 171 -11.80 -8.94 1.56
CA GLU A 171 -11.46 -7.99 0.51
C GLU A 171 -10.55 -6.89 1.05
N GLU A 172 -9.46 -6.55 0.35
CA GLU A 172 -8.65 -5.37 0.70
C GLU A 172 -9.51 -4.10 0.72
N ASP A 173 -9.45 -3.36 1.83
CA ASP A 173 -10.13 -2.08 1.97
C ASP A 173 -9.36 -1.00 1.17
N ALA A 174 -9.60 -0.98 -0.13
CA ALA A 174 -8.96 -0.06 -1.06
C ALA A 174 -9.23 1.41 -0.71
N ARG A 175 -10.41 1.70 -0.14
CA ARG A 175 -10.81 3.04 0.32
C ARG A 175 -9.96 3.44 1.52
N GLN A 176 -9.94 2.63 2.58
CA GLN A 176 -9.14 2.92 3.78
C GLN A 176 -7.64 2.96 3.48
N LYS A 177 -7.15 2.11 2.58
CA LYS A 177 -5.76 2.15 2.09
C LYS A 177 -5.44 3.47 1.40
N SER A 178 -6.34 3.95 0.54
CA SER A 178 -6.17 5.23 -0.15
C SER A 178 -6.23 6.42 0.80
N ILE A 179 -7.18 6.40 1.75
CA ILE A 179 -7.27 7.40 2.83
C ILE A 179 -5.98 7.41 3.66
N SER A 180 -5.50 6.24 4.08
CA SER A 180 -4.26 6.12 4.87
C SER A 180 -3.04 6.64 4.11
N ASN A 181 -2.93 6.34 2.81
CA ASN A 181 -1.81 6.84 1.99
C ASN A 181 -1.86 8.36 1.82
N PHE A 182 -3.05 8.94 1.65
CA PHE A 182 -3.21 10.40 1.58
C PHE A 182 -2.82 11.07 2.90
N ILE A 183 -3.28 10.53 4.05
CA ILE A 183 -2.92 11.04 5.37
C ILE A 183 -1.40 10.96 5.58
N LYS A 184 -0.75 9.86 5.17
CA LYS A 184 0.72 9.74 5.26
C LYS A 184 1.42 10.83 4.47
N ALA A 185 0.96 11.14 3.25
CA ALA A 185 1.50 12.26 2.47
C ALA A 185 1.35 13.60 3.21
N GLY A 186 0.20 13.83 3.85
CA GLY A 186 -0.03 14.99 4.72
C GLY A 186 0.89 15.08 5.91
N VAL A 187 1.10 13.98 6.61
CA VAL A 187 2.05 13.92 7.73
C VAL A 187 3.47 14.21 7.24
N THR A 188 3.88 13.64 6.10
CA THR A 188 5.22 13.91 5.53
C THR A 188 5.39 15.39 5.22
N VAL A 189 4.42 16.05 4.58
CA VAL A 189 4.47 17.49 4.31
C VAL A 189 4.50 18.29 5.61
N GLY A 190 3.70 17.91 6.61
CA GLY A 190 3.68 18.57 7.92
C GLY A 190 5.02 18.49 8.64
N ILE A 191 5.69 17.33 8.60
CA ILE A 191 7.05 17.16 9.16
C ILE A 191 8.04 18.08 8.44
N VAL A 192 7.97 18.18 7.11
CA VAL A 192 8.83 19.10 6.33
C VAL A 192 8.59 20.56 6.72
N ALA A 193 7.32 20.97 6.86
CA ALA A 193 6.97 22.34 7.27
C ALA A 193 7.55 22.69 8.65
N VAL A 194 7.40 21.77 9.63
CA VAL A 194 7.94 21.95 10.99
C VAL A 194 9.47 21.94 10.98
N ALA A 195 10.10 21.07 10.19
CA ALA A 195 11.55 21.02 10.07
C ALA A 195 12.12 22.33 9.50
N LEU A 196 11.48 22.92 8.48
CA LEU A 196 11.88 24.22 7.92
C LEU A 196 11.71 25.36 8.93
N ALA A 197 10.62 25.36 9.69
CA ALA A 197 10.39 26.36 10.74
C ALA A 197 11.43 26.24 11.88
N LEU A 198 11.74 25.01 12.32
CA LEU A 198 12.78 24.77 13.33
C LEU A 198 14.16 25.17 12.80
N LEU A 199 14.46 24.87 11.54
CA LEU A 199 15.69 25.30 10.89
C LEU A 199 15.82 26.83 10.92
N ALA A 200 14.75 27.56 10.59
CA ALA A 200 14.75 29.03 10.69
C ALA A 200 15.02 29.51 12.12
N ILE A 201 14.38 28.93 13.13
CA ILE A 201 14.56 29.32 14.53
C ILE A 201 15.99 29.02 15.01
N CYS A 202 16.49 27.81 14.73
CA CYS A 202 17.84 27.40 15.11
C CYS A 202 18.90 28.23 14.41
N ALA A 203 18.76 28.44 13.10
CA ALA A 203 19.68 29.26 12.31
C ALA A 203 19.67 30.72 12.77
N GLY A 204 18.49 31.29 13.07
CA GLY A 204 18.37 32.63 13.64
C GLY A 204 19.00 32.75 15.03
N GLY A 205 18.83 31.73 15.88
CA GLY A 205 19.49 31.67 17.19
C GLY A 205 21.02 31.58 17.10
N ILE A 206 21.53 30.76 16.18
CA ILE A 206 22.97 30.64 15.90
C ILE A 206 23.51 31.96 15.37
N MET A 207 22.83 32.57 14.39
CA MET A 207 23.18 33.88 13.84
C MET A 207 23.26 34.94 14.94
N PHE A 208 22.24 35.03 15.80
CA PHE A 208 22.23 35.98 16.92
C PHE A 208 23.41 35.75 17.88
N LEU A 209 23.73 34.48 18.19
CA LEU A 209 24.81 34.12 19.09
C LEU A 209 26.20 34.44 18.48
N LEU A 210 26.37 34.23 17.18
CA LEU A 210 27.59 34.60 16.44
C LEU A 210 27.80 36.11 16.44
N LEU A 211 26.73 36.87 16.13
CA LEU A 211 26.77 38.34 16.17
C LEU A 211 27.06 38.88 17.58
N ALA A 212 26.48 38.28 18.63
CA ALA A 212 26.73 38.68 20.02
C ALA A 212 28.17 38.39 20.49
N LEU A 213 28.85 37.42 19.89
CA LEU A 213 30.24 37.09 20.15
C LEU A 213 31.23 37.91 19.29
N GLY A 214 30.74 38.82 18.44
CA GLY A 214 31.56 39.60 17.52
C GLY A 214 32.10 38.83 16.32
N ARG A 215 31.59 37.60 16.09
CA ARG A 215 31.92 36.75 14.94
C ARG A 215 30.93 36.99 13.82
N ASN A 216 31.04 38.15 13.17
CA ASN A 216 30.06 38.67 12.21
C ASN A 216 30.20 38.07 10.79
N GLY A 217 31.13 37.14 10.61
CA GLY A 217 31.54 36.75 9.27
C GLY A 217 30.76 35.65 8.58
N TYR A 218 31.44 34.98 7.66
CA TYR A 218 30.86 33.97 6.76
C TYR A 218 29.92 32.94 7.44
N ASN A 219 30.22 32.52 8.66
CA ASN A 219 29.36 31.58 9.41
C ASN A 219 28.02 32.21 9.83
N ALA A 220 28.02 33.49 10.19
CA ALA A 220 26.81 34.25 10.48
C ALA A 220 25.98 34.48 9.20
N VAL A 221 26.64 34.75 8.08
CA VAL A 221 25.99 34.88 6.75
C VAL A 221 25.36 33.56 6.31
N LYS A 222 26.04 32.42 6.47
CA LYS A 222 25.45 31.09 6.23
C LYS A 222 24.23 30.81 7.12
N ALA A 223 24.32 31.18 8.39
CA ALA A 223 23.20 31.03 9.32
C ALA A 223 22.02 31.94 8.92
N ALA A 224 22.28 33.18 8.49
CA ALA A 224 21.27 34.10 7.98
C ALA A 224 20.58 33.56 6.71
N ALA A 225 21.36 33.03 5.76
CA ALA A 225 20.83 32.43 4.54
C ALA A 225 19.97 31.19 4.82
N ALA A 226 20.40 30.34 5.76
CA ALA A 226 19.59 29.20 6.21
C ALA A 226 18.29 29.66 6.90
N MET A 227 18.35 30.72 7.71
CA MET A 227 17.18 31.32 8.35
C MET A 227 16.18 31.85 7.32
N MET A 228 16.65 32.60 6.33
CA MET A 228 15.87 33.15 5.23
C MET A 228 15.15 32.06 4.43
N LEU A 229 15.84 30.96 4.10
CA LEU A 229 15.21 29.79 3.47
C LEU A 229 14.08 29.22 4.33
N GLY A 230 14.32 29.02 5.63
CA GLY A 230 13.29 28.48 6.53
C GLY A 230 12.06 29.41 6.63
N ILE A 231 12.27 30.72 6.74
CA ILE A 231 11.19 31.72 6.82
C ILE A 231 10.42 31.83 5.51
N GLY A 232 11.09 31.79 4.36
CA GLY A 232 10.44 31.88 3.06
C GLY A 232 9.63 30.62 2.71
N PHE A 233 10.21 29.43 2.93
CA PHE A 233 9.58 28.17 2.50
C PHE A 233 8.58 27.60 3.52
N ALA A 234 8.79 27.76 4.83
CA ALA A 234 7.89 27.16 5.83
C ALA A 234 6.41 27.61 5.67
N PRO A 235 6.08 28.90 5.47
CA PRO A 235 4.70 29.36 5.26
C PRO A 235 4.05 28.75 4.02
N VAL A 236 4.81 28.50 2.95
CA VAL A 236 4.31 27.83 1.73
C VAL A 236 3.82 26.43 2.07
N PHE A 237 4.63 25.66 2.80
CA PHE A 237 4.24 24.31 3.21
C PHE A 237 3.08 24.31 4.21
N PHE A 238 3.05 25.22 5.20
CA PHE A 238 1.90 25.37 6.11
C PHE A 238 0.60 25.72 5.38
N ARG A 239 0.64 26.69 4.46
CA ARG A 239 -0.52 27.04 3.62
C ARG A 239 -0.94 25.88 2.72
N SER A 240 0.02 25.10 2.22
CA SER A 240 -0.29 23.92 1.41
C SER A 240 -1.08 22.85 2.18
N LEU A 241 -0.86 22.69 3.49
CA LEU A 241 -1.62 21.74 4.32
C LEU A 241 -3.12 22.08 4.36
N PHE A 242 -3.48 23.37 4.28
CA PHE A 242 -4.86 23.80 4.19
C PHE A 242 -5.52 23.34 2.87
N PHE A 243 -4.84 23.54 1.73
CA PHE A 243 -5.33 23.03 0.44
C PHE A 243 -5.40 21.50 0.43
N MET A 244 -4.44 20.83 1.08
CA MET A 244 -4.49 19.39 1.25
C MET A 244 -5.74 18.95 2.02
N ALA A 245 -6.11 19.63 3.11
CA ALA A 245 -7.33 19.34 3.87
C ALA A 245 -8.59 19.51 3.01
N ILE A 246 -8.66 20.54 2.17
CA ILE A 246 -9.79 20.73 1.22
C ILE A 246 -9.86 19.56 0.22
N ILE A 247 -8.72 19.22 -0.40
CA ILE A 247 -8.63 18.10 -1.34
C ILE A 247 -9.02 16.79 -0.65
N PHE A 248 -8.65 16.60 0.61
CA PHE A 248 -9.01 15.42 1.40
C PHE A 248 -10.52 15.28 1.57
N VAL A 249 -11.21 16.38 1.92
CA VAL A 249 -12.68 16.38 2.08
C VAL A 249 -13.34 16.05 0.75
N VAL A 250 -12.92 16.71 -0.34
CA VAL A 250 -13.44 16.44 -1.70
C VAL A 250 -13.18 14.98 -2.09
N MET A 251 -11.98 14.47 -1.83
CA MET A 251 -11.60 13.09 -2.08
C MET A 251 -12.53 12.12 -1.35
N ILE A 252 -12.81 12.33 -0.06
CA ILE A 252 -13.72 11.47 0.71
C ILE A 252 -15.13 11.48 0.10
N VAL A 253 -15.66 12.64 -0.25
CA VAL A 253 -17.00 12.77 -0.85
C VAL A 253 -17.07 12.03 -2.19
N VAL A 254 -16.06 12.21 -3.05
CA VAL A 254 -15.98 11.51 -4.34
C VAL A 254 -15.85 10.00 -4.13
N MET A 255 -15.02 9.55 -3.18
CA MET A 255 -14.89 8.14 -2.84
C MET A 255 -16.20 7.52 -2.36
N GLU A 256 -17.00 8.23 -1.57
CA GLU A 256 -18.29 7.74 -1.10
C GLU A 256 -19.31 7.65 -2.26
N LYS A 257 -19.31 8.62 -3.18
CA LYS A 257 -20.16 8.57 -4.39
C LYS A 257 -19.81 7.41 -5.32
N HIS A 258 -18.55 6.98 -5.34
CA HIS A 258 -18.09 5.81 -6.10
C HIS A 258 -18.22 4.49 -5.34
N ARG A 259 -18.67 4.50 -4.09
CA ARG A 259 -18.93 3.28 -3.31
C ARG A 259 -20.12 2.56 -3.93
N LYS A 260 -19.84 1.40 -4.52
CA LYS A 260 -20.86 0.52 -5.07
C LYS A 260 -21.13 -0.63 -4.10
N PRO A 261 -22.39 -1.06 -3.95
CA PRO A 261 -22.68 -2.27 -3.19
C PRO A 261 -22.02 -3.48 -3.85
N LYS A 262 -21.75 -4.51 -3.05
CA LYS A 262 -21.17 -5.77 -3.52
C LYS A 262 -22.06 -6.43 -4.57
N ILE A 263 -23.36 -6.45 -4.31
CA ILE A 263 -24.40 -6.98 -5.19
C ILE A 263 -25.03 -5.80 -5.93
N GLN A 264 -25.00 -5.83 -7.26
CA GLN A 264 -25.53 -4.76 -8.11
C GLN A 264 -26.55 -5.30 -9.09
N ASP A 265 -27.59 -4.51 -9.34
CA ASP A 265 -28.59 -4.74 -10.38
C ASP A 265 -29.41 -6.05 -10.21
N GLU A 266 -29.47 -6.62 -9.00
CA GLU A 266 -30.25 -7.85 -8.74
C GLU A 266 -31.75 -7.70 -9.02
N SER A 267 -32.28 -6.47 -8.96
CA SER A 267 -33.67 -6.16 -9.28
C SER A 267 -34.05 -6.56 -10.71
N LYS A 268 -33.09 -6.58 -11.65
CA LYS A 268 -33.32 -7.05 -13.02
C LYS A 268 -33.68 -8.54 -13.06
N VAL A 269 -33.02 -9.34 -12.22
CA VAL A 269 -33.30 -10.78 -12.11
C VAL A 269 -34.60 -10.99 -11.37
N LYS A 270 -34.79 -10.30 -10.24
CA LYS A 270 -36.00 -10.41 -9.41
C LYS A 270 -37.26 -9.93 -10.14
N ALA A 271 -37.15 -9.02 -11.10
CA ALA A 271 -38.26 -8.64 -11.97
C ALA A 271 -38.73 -9.78 -12.88
N LEU A 272 -37.82 -10.64 -13.34
CA LEU A 272 -38.13 -11.79 -14.18
C LEU A 272 -38.49 -13.04 -13.35
N ILE A 273 -37.78 -13.23 -12.24
CA ILE A 273 -37.89 -14.37 -11.33
C ILE A 273 -38.13 -13.83 -9.92
N PRO A 274 -39.39 -13.50 -9.55
CA PRO A 274 -39.69 -12.88 -8.25
C PRO A 274 -39.24 -13.70 -7.04
N GLN A 275 -39.14 -15.02 -7.20
CA GLN A 275 -38.73 -15.97 -6.16
C GLN A 275 -37.22 -16.24 -6.11
N PHE A 276 -36.42 -15.50 -6.88
CA PHE A 276 -34.97 -15.68 -6.93
C PHE A 276 -34.32 -15.31 -5.59
N SER A 277 -33.64 -16.29 -4.98
CA SER A 277 -32.77 -16.10 -3.81
C SER A 277 -31.36 -15.75 -4.29
N THR A 278 -30.99 -14.48 -4.17
CA THR A 278 -29.64 -14.00 -4.50
C THR A 278 -28.60 -14.68 -3.62
N GLY A 279 -28.86 -14.84 -2.32
CA GLY A 279 -27.94 -15.51 -1.40
C GLY A 279 -27.66 -16.96 -1.81
N ASN A 280 -28.71 -17.74 -2.13
CA ASN A 280 -28.55 -19.11 -2.61
C ASN A 280 -27.81 -19.18 -3.96
N PHE A 281 -28.09 -18.25 -4.87
CA PHE A 281 -27.36 -18.16 -6.13
C PHE A 281 -25.87 -17.91 -5.90
N LEU A 282 -25.53 -16.96 -5.03
CA LEU A 282 -24.15 -16.56 -4.78
C LEU A 282 -23.32 -17.64 -4.10
N GLN A 283 -23.86 -18.40 -3.13
CA GLN A 283 -23.12 -19.51 -2.51
C GLN A 283 -22.77 -20.60 -3.53
N ASN A 284 -23.72 -20.93 -4.42
CA ASN A 284 -23.51 -21.95 -5.43
C ASN A 284 -22.53 -21.48 -6.50
N LEU A 285 -22.62 -20.20 -6.90
CA LEU A 285 -21.66 -19.58 -7.80
C LEU A 285 -20.26 -19.53 -7.19
N GLU A 286 -20.13 -19.22 -5.90
CA GLU A 286 -18.86 -19.24 -5.18
C GLU A 286 -18.24 -20.65 -5.18
N TYR A 287 -19.03 -21.68 -4.86
CA TYR A 287 -18.58 -23.07 -4.93
C TYR A 287 -18.13 -23.46 -6.34
N GLN A 288 -18.93 -23.17 -7.38
CA GLN A 288 -18.58 -23.45 -8.77
C GLN A 288 -17.29 -22.76 -9.21
N LEU A 289 -17.14 -21.47 -8.90
CA LEU A 289 -15.94 -20.73 -9.23
C LEU A 289 -14.74 -21.27 -8.46
N ARG A 290 -14.88 -21.61 -7.17
CA ARG A 290 -13.80 -22.19 -6.38
C ARG A 290 -13.38 -23.56 -6.94
N MET A 291 -14.31 -24.40 -7.36
CA MET A 291 -14.03 -25.64 -8.08
C MET A 291 -13.20 -25.37 -9.35
N ILE A 292 -13.60 -24.42 -10.19
CA ILE A 292 -12.86 -24.04 -11.41
C ILE A 292 -11.44 -23.56 -11.11
N HIS A 293 -11.26 -22.71 -10.10
CA HIS A 293 -9.94 -22.15 -9.77
C HIS A 293 -9.03 -23.12 -9.00
N MET A 294 -9.61 -24.14 -8.36
CA MET A 294 -8.89 -25.14 -7.56
C MET A 294 -8.84 -26.52 -8.24
N ALA A 295 -9.29 -26.63 -9.50
CA ALA A 295 -9.23 -27.88 -10.24
C ALA A 295 -7.81 -28.18 -10.72
N ASP A 296 -7.47 -29.46 -10.73
CA ASP A 296 -6.21 -29.94 -11.31
C ASP A 296 -6.37 -30.11 -12.83
N THR A 297 -7.55 -30.52 -13.29
CA THR A 297 -7.87 -30.77 -14.70
C THR A 297 -9.23 -30.22 -15.07
N ALA A 298 -9.43 -29.87 -16.36
CA ALA A 298 -10.72 -29.38 -16.84
C ALA A 298 -11.84 -30.42 -16.70
N GLU A 299 -11.52 -31.72 -16.75
CA GLU A 299 -12.50 -32.80 -16.60
C GLU A 299 -13.23 -32.75 -15.25
N GLN A 300 -12.53 -32.38 -14.18
CA GLN A 300 -13.11 -32.26 -12.83
C GLN A 300 -14.22 -31.20 -12.74
N VAL A 301 -14.26 -30.24 -13.68
CA VAL A 301 -15.18 -29.09 -13.64
C VAL A 301 -16.17 -29.06 -14.80
N ARG A 302 -16.10 -30.03 -15.71
CA ARG A 302 -17.09 -30.21 -16.79
C ARG A 302 -18.52 -30.41 -16.27
N PHE A 303 -18.66 -30.84 -15.03
CA PHE A 303 -19.96 -30.94 -14.39
C PHE A 303 -20.64 -29.58 -14.18
N PHE A 304 -19.87 -28.52 -13.88
CA PHE A 304 -20.41 -27.18 -13.58
C PHE A 304 -20.38 -26.22 -14.78
N ALA A 305 -19.67 -26.58 -15.84
CA ALA A 305 -19.51 -25.74 -17.01
C ALA A 305 -19.57 -26.54 -18.32
N VAL A 306 -20.35 -26.05 -19.28
CA VAL A 306 -20.47 -26.64 -20.63
C VAL A 306 -19.37 -26.12 -21.56
N CYS A 307 -18.81 -24.95 -21.27
CA CYS A 307 -17.73 -24.36 -22.05
C CYS A 307 -16.38 -25.05 -21.82
N ASP A 308 -15.48 -24.94 -22.79
CA ASP A 308 -14.11 -25.42 -22.62
C ASP A 308 -13.36 -24.55 -21.59
N LEU A 309 -12.86 -25.20 -20.54
CA LEU A 309 -12.12 -24.59 -19.44
C LEU A 309 -10.66 -25.03 -19.38
N THR A 310 -10.15 -25.75 -20.38
CA THR A 310 -8.77 -26.30 -20.38
C THR A 310 -7.72 -25.22 -20.10
N GLY A 311 -7.66 -24.18 -20.95
CA GLY A 311 -6.74 -23.05 -20.73
C GLY A 311 -7.06 -22.20 -19.49
N THR A 312 -8.29 -22.27 -18.98
CA THR A 312 -8.71 -21.57 -17.76
C THR A 312 -8.16 -22.27 -16.52
N VAL A 313 -8.28 -23.59 -16.42
CA VAL A 313 -7.76 -24.38 -15.29
C VAL A 313 -6.23 -24.31 -15.23
N GLU A 314 -5.55 -24.37 -16.38
CA GLU A 314 -4.09 -24.20 -16.46
C GLU A 314 -3.61 -22.86 -15.88
N ARG A 315 -4.35 -21.77 -16.15
CA ARG A 315 -4.04 -20.43 -15.64
C ARG A 315 -4.07 -20.35 -14.11
N TYR A 316 -4.90 -21.16 -13.46
CA TYR A 316 -5.16 -21.05 -12.02
C TYR A 316 -4.39 -22.05 -11.16
N GLN A 317 -3.46 -22.83 -11.73
CA GLN A 317 -2.66 -23.83 -10.99
C GLN A 317 -1.87 -23.28 -9.79
N ASN A 318 -1.53 -21.99 -9.82
CA ASN A 318 -0.82 -21.31 -8.73
C ASN A 318 -1.76 -20.62 -7.73
N VAL A 319 -3.07 -20.71 -7.90
CA VAL A 319 -4.06 -20.16 -6.96
C VAL A 319 -4.18 -21.12 -5.77
N VAL A 320 -4.12 -20.58 -4.56
CA VAL A 320 -4.26 -21.32 -3.29
C VAL A 320 -5.54 -21.01 -2.54
N ASP A 321 -6.14 -19.86 -2.83
CA ASP A 321 -7.42 -19.45 -2.28
C ASP A 321 -8.08 -18.42 -3.21
N CYS A 322 -9.42 -18.40 -3.25
CA CYS A 322 -10.18 -17.37 -3.94
C CYS A 322 -11.54 -17.13 -3.27
N CYS A 323 -12.07 -15.92 -3.44
CA CYS A 323 -13.40 -15.53 -2.96
C CYS A 323 -14.05 -14.49 -3.88
N ILE A 324 -15.38 -14.40 -3.85
CA ILE A 324 -16.15 -13.38 -4.57
C ILE A 324 -16.12 -12.05 -3.79
N CYS A 325 -15.70 -10.98 -4.45
CA CYS A 325 -15.67 -9.62 -3.91
C CYS A 325 -16.81 -8.74 -4.44
N GLY A 326 -17.52 -9.15 -5.48
CA GLY A 326 -18.63 -8.37 -6.04
C GLY A 326 -19.28 -9.05 -7.22
N VAL A 327 -20.57 -8.84 -7.38
CA VAL A 327 -21.38 -9.40 -8.46
C VAL A 327 -22.29 -8.32 -9.02
N ARG A 328 -22.34 -8.23 -10.35
CA ARG A 328 -23.25 -7.35 -11.06
C ARG A 328 -24.08 -8.15 -12.07
N PHE A 329 -25.40 -8.08 -11.95
CA PHE A 329 -26.32 -8.68 -12.90
C PHE A 329 -26.49 -7.77 -14.13
N LEU A 330 -26.00 -8.24 -15.28
CA LEU A 330 -26.08 -7.48 -16.53
C LEU A 330 -27.44 -7.65 -17.19
N LYS A 331 -27.87 -8.91 -17.35
CA LYS A 331 -29.05 -9.30 -18.13
C LYS A 331 -29.69 -10.55 -17.54
N ALA A 332 -31.01 -10.64 -17.64
CA ALA A 332 -31.80 -11.84 -17.33
C ALA A 332 -32.85 -12.04 -18.42
N GLU A 333 -32.96 -13.26 -18.96
CA GLU A 333 -33.90 -13.60 -20.03
C GLU A 333 -34.54 -14.96 -19.77
N ALA A 334 -35.80 -15.10 -20.16
CA ALA A 334 -36.47 -16.40 -20.26
C ALA A 334 -36.36 -16.88 -21.71
N VAL A 335 -35.86 -18.09 -21.91
CA VAL A 335 -35.72 -18.74 -23.21
C VAL A 335 -36.32 -20.13 -23.10
N GLU A 336 -37.46 -20.36 -23.77
CA GLU A 336 -38.19 -21.63 -23.73
C GLU A 336 -38.45 -22.13 -22.29
N ASP A 337 -37.81 -23.24 -21.89
CA ASP A 337 -37.90 -23.89 -20.58
C ASP A 337 -36.81 -23.46 -19.59
N ARG A 338 -36.03 -22.42 -19.94
CA ARG A 338 -34.84 -21.97 -19.19
C ARG A 338 -34.86 -20.48 -18.88
N TYR A 339 -34.05 -20.13 -17.89
CA TYR A 339 -33.58 -18.76 -17.68
C TYR A 339 -32.09 -18.67 -18.03
N ARG A 340 -31.71 -17.55 -18.64
CA ARG A 340 -30.31 -17.20 -18.91
C ARG A 340 -29.95 -15.93 -18.15
N LEU A 341 -28.83 -15.96 -17.44
CA LEU A 341 -28.29 -14.84 -16.68
C LEU A 341 -26.90 -14.47 -17.19
N SER A 342 -26.68 -13.18 -17.43
CA SER A 342 -25.37 -12.61 -17.69
C SER A 342 -24.89 -11.86 -16.43
N VAL A 343 -23.76 -12.27 -15.87
CA VAL A 343 -23.22 -11.69 -14.63
C VAL A 343 -21.76 -11.31 -14.77
N GLU A 344 -21.37 -10.21 -14.14
CA GLU A 344 -19.96 -9.87 -13.93
C GLU A 344 -19.57 -10.17 -12.49
N VAL A 345 -18.49 -10.92 -12.30
CA VAL A 345 -17.98 -11.31 -10.98
C VAL A 345 -16.60 -10.72 -10.78
N LYS A 346 -16.39 -9.99 -9.69
CA LYS A 346 -15.07 -9.57 -9.23
C LYS A 346 -14.57 -10.60 -8.23
N MET A 347 -13.41 -11.17 -8.48
CA MET A 347 -12.78 -12.15 -7.60
C MET A 347 -11.45 -11.66 -7.05
N ARG A 348 -11.14 -12.05 -5.81
CA ARG A 348 -9.78 -12.02 -5.26
C ARG A 348 -9.20 -13.41 -5.36
N LEU A 349 -8.01 -13.52 -5.91
CA LEU A 349 -7.19 -14.73 -5.99
C LEU A 349 -5.97 -14.55 -5.10
N THR A 350 -5.67 -15.55 -4.28
CA THR A 350 -4.41 -15.65 -3.53
C THR A 350 -3.51 -16.59 -4.32
N GLN A 351 -2.38 -16.09 -4.82
CA GLN A 351 -1.46 -16.84 -5.66
C GLN A 351 -0.15 -17.16 -4.93
N ASP A 352 0.30 -18.39 -5.09
CA ASP A 352 1.60 -18.88 -4.65
C ASP A 352 2.58 -18.97 -5.82
N THR A 353 3.56 -18.07 -5.81
CA THR A 353 4.64 -18.04 -6.82
C THR A 353 5.86 -18.88 -6.43
N GLY A 354 5.73 -19.74 -5.42
CA GLY A 354 6.84 -20.47 -4.81
C GLY A 354 7.57 -19.61 -3.78
N SER A 355 8.07 -18.44 -4.14
CA SER A 355 8.82 -17.59 -3.20
C SER A 355 7.95 -16.57 -2.45
N LYS A 356 6.80 -16.20 -3.01
CA LYS A 356 5.92 -15.16 -2.47
C LYS A 356 4.46 -15.55 -2.60
N ILE A 357 3.66 -15.09 -1.65
CA ILE A 357 2.19 -15.10 -1.72
C ILE A 357 1.71 -13.70 -2.09
N ARG A 358 0.80 -13.58 -3.06
CA ARG A 358 0.25 -12.29 -3.51
C ARG A 358 -1.24 -12.39 -3.77
N ASN A 359 -1.97 -11.32 -3.45
CA ASN A 359 -3.35 -11.16 -3.90
C ASN A 359 -3.37 -10.59 -5.32
N ARG A 360 -4.22 -11.14 -6.18
CA ARG A 360 -4.57 -10.64 -7.50
C ARG A 360 -6.08 -10.48 -7.57
N TYR A 361 -6.54 -9.44 -8.25
CA TYR A 361 -7.96 -9.25 -8.51
C TYR A 361 -8.24 -9.47 -9.99
N GLU A 362 -9.34 -10.15 -10.27
CA GLU A 362 -9.82 -10.42 -11.63
C GLU A 362 -11.30 -10.10 -11.76
N LYS A 363 -11.71 -9.72 -12.95
CA LYS A 363 -13.11 -9.53 -13.32
C LYS A 363 -13.48 -10.58 -14.36
N LEU A 364 -14.55 -11.31 -14.11
CA LEU A 364 -15.08 -12.35 -14.97
C LEU A 364 -16.42 -11.89 -15.54
N ARG A 365 -16.74 -12.31 -16.76
CA ARG A 365 -18.10 -12.29 -17.32
C ARG A 365 -18.53 -13.71 -17.55
N LEU A 366 -19.67 -14.07 -16.97
CA LEU A 366 -20.24 -15.40 -17.01
C LEU A 366 -21.63 -15.33 -17.61
N GLU A 367 -21.94 -16.31 -18.46
CA GLU A 367 -23.31 -16.62 -18.83
C GLU A 367 -23.72 -17.91 -18.11
N LEU A 368 -24.88 -17.88 -17.46
CA LEU A 368 -25.42 -19.01 -16.72
C LEU A 368 -26.80 -19.38 -17.24
N GLU A 369 -27.12 -20.67 -17.23
CA GLU A 369 -28.44 -21.19 -17.59
C GLU A 369 -28.99 -22.11 -16.50
N GLY A 370 -30.28 -21.98 -16.21
CA GLY A 370 -30.99 -22.85 -15.28
C GLY A 370 -32.38 -23.17 -15.80
N ARG A 371 -32.85 -24.41 -15.62
CA ARG A 371 -34.22 -24.80 -15.97
C ARG A 371 -35.22 -24.08 -15.07
N GLN A 372 -36.30 -23.55 -15.65
CA GLN A 372 -37.28 -22.75 -14.93
C GLN A 372 -37.86 -23.52 -13.73
N GLU A 373 -38.23 -24.79 -13.92
CA GLU A 373 -38.76 -25.64 -12.84
C GLU A 373 -37.79 -25.80 -11.67
N ILE A 374 -36.49 -25.93 -11.94
CA ILE A 374 -35.48 -26.20 -10.92
C ILE A 374 -35.14 -24.95 -10.11
N VAL A 375 -35.00 -23.80 -10.79
CA VAL A 375 -34.65 -22.54 -10.12
C VAL A 375 -35.86 -21.87 -9.45
N THR A 376 -37.07 -22.39 -9.68
CA THR A 376 -38.31 -21.94 -9.00
C THR A 376 -38.79 -22.92 -7.93
N GLN A 377 -38.37 -24.19 -7.95
CA GLN A 377 -38.66 -25.17 -6.89
C GLN A 377 -37.77 -24.93 -5.66
N HIS A 378 -38.10 -23.92 -4.87
CA HIS A 378 -37.45 -23.63 -3.59
C HIS A 378 -38.55 -23.57 -2.51
N GLY A 379 -38.45 -24.43 -1.49
CA GLY A 379 -39.50 -24.60 -0.46
C GLY A 379 -39.58 -25.99 0.19
N LYS A 380 -38.74 -26.96 -0.20
CA LYS A 380 -38.65 -28.28 0.46
C LYS A 380 -37.37 -28.41 1.30
N ALA A 381 -37.54 -28.90 2.53
CA ALA A 381 -36.49 -29.17 3.52
C ALA A 381 -35.33 -30.02 2.99
N LEU A 382 -35.68 -31.14 2.37
CA LEU A 382 -34.76 -32.08 1.76
C LEU A 382 -35.02 -32.07 0.26
N ARG A 383 -33.99 -31.76 -0.52
CA ARG A 383 -34.02 -31.90 -1.98
C ARG A 383 -33.28 -33.17 -2.34
N GLU A 384 -34.06 -34.16 -2.75
CA GLU A 384 -33.52 -35.36 -3.35
C GLU A 384 -33.25 -35.10 -4.83
N TYR A 385 -32.01 -35.30 -5.22
CA TYR A 385 -31.59 -35.17 -6.59
C TYR A 385 -31.44 -36.57 -7.18
N LYS A 386 -32.34 -36.93 -8.09
CA LYS A 386 -32.37 -38.26 -8.69
C LYS A 386 -31.58 -38.28 -9.98
N CYS A 387 -30.80 -39.33 -10.18
CA CYS A 387 -30.13 -39.59 -11.44
C CYS A 387 -31.20 -39.82 -12.52
N PRO A 388 -31.20 -39.07 -13.63
CA PRO A 388 -32.16 -39.28 -14.72
C PRO A 388 -32.05 -40.67 -15.35
N ASN A 389 -30.88 -41.32 -15.23
CA ASN A 389 -30.60 -42.62 -15.84
C ASN A 389 -31.10 -43.80 -14.99
N CYS A 390 -30.85 -43.80 -13.68
CA CYS A 390 -31.17 -44.95 -12.81
C CYS A 390 -32.11 -44.63 -11.64
N GLY A 391 -32.47 -43.36 -11.42
CA GLY A 391 -33.31 -42.94 -10.30
C GLY A 391 -32.62 -42.91 -8.92
N GLY A 392 -31.36 -43.34 -8.82
CA GLY A 392 -30.58 -43.30 -7.57
C GLY A 392 -30.28 -41.86 -7.13
N SER A 393 -30.10 -41.65 -5.83
CA SER A 393 -29.73 -40.34 -5.27
C SER A 393 -28.34 -39.92 -5.77
N VAL A 394 -28.19 -38.67 -6.21
CA VAL A 394 -26.93 -38.13 -6.74
C VAL A 394 -26.35 -37.14 -5.77
N ASP A 395 -25.10 -37.38 -5.38
CA ASP A 395 -24.27 -36.38 -4.74
C ASP A 395 -23.80 -35.37 -5.80
N ILE A 396 -24.51 -34.26 -5.92
CA ILE A 396 -24.16 -33.17 -6.81
C ILE A 396 -22.75 -32.64 -6.53
N LEU A 397 -22.30 -32.78 -5.29
CA LEU A 397 -21.08 -32.16 -4.83
C LEU A 397 -19.86 -33.09 -4.98
N GLY A 398 -20.11 -34.36 -5.34
CA GLY A 398 -19.11 -35.40 -5.61
C GLY A 398 -18.56 -35.43 -7.04
N GLY A 399 -18.70 -34.36 -7.83
CA GLY A 399 -18.12 -34.29 -9.19
C GLY A 399 -19.02 -34.81 -10.31
N GLY A 400 -20.31 -35.01 -10.03
CA GLY A 400 -21.31 -35.14 -11.09
C GLY A 400 -21.44 -36.50 -11.75
N VAL A 401 -20.90 -37.54 -11.12
CA VAL A 401 -21.08 -38.93 -11.54
C VAL A 401 -22.01 -39.61 -10.55
N CYS A 402 -22.99 -40.34 -11.05
CA CYS A 402 -23.89 -41.09 -10.18
C CYS A 402 -23.15 -42.29 -9.57
N ASP A 403 -23.08 -42.36 -8.23
CA ASP A 403 -22.44 -43.47 -7.50
C ASP A 403 -23.03 -44.85 -7.83
N TYR A 404 -24.28 -44.91 -8.31
CA TYR A 404 -24.98 -46.17 -8.57
C TYR A 404 -24.80 -46.69 -10.01
N CYS A 405 -24.97 -45.82 -11.02
CA CYS A 405 -24.92 -46.24 -12.43
C CYS A 405 -23.70 -45.71 -13.18
N ASN A 406 -22.85 -44.93 -12.51
CA ASN A 406 -21.64 -44.31 -13.06
C ASN A 406 -21.90 -43.39 -14.27
N ALA A 407 -23.16 -43.01 -14.51
CA ALA A 407 -23.51 -42.06 -15.55
C ALA A 407 -23.12 -40.64 -15.12
N ALA A 408 -22.55 -39.88 -16.05
CA ALA A 408 -22.38 -38.45 -15.89
C ALA A 408 -23.76 -37.77 -15.85
N VAL A 409 -23.96 -36.97 -14.81
CA VAL A 409 -25.22 -36.29 -14.54
C VAL A 409 -25.11 -34.84 -15.03
N ASP A 410 -26.14 -34.34 -15.71
CA ASP A 410 -26.13 -32.97 -16.22
C ASP A 410 -26.61 -31.98 -15.15
N TYR A 411 -25.72 -31.09 -14.69
CA TYR A 411 -26.00 -30.10 -13.64
C TYR A 411 -27.18 -29.16 -13.96
N ARG A 412 -27.54 -28.99 -15.24
CA ARG A 412 -28.71 -28.20 -15.66
C ARG A 412 -30.03 -28.67 -15.04
N ASN A 413 -30.09 -29.93 -14.61
CA ASN A 413 -31.26 -30.50 -13.94
C ASN A 413 -31.29 -30.19 -12.44
N PHE A 414 -30.28 -29.49 -11.91
CA PHE A 414 -30.06 -29.36 -10.48
C PHE A 414 -29.80 -27.91 -10.02
N GLY A 415 -29.30 -27.05 -10.91
CA GLY A 415 -29.09 -25.64 -10.63
C GLY A 415 -28.65 -24.82 -11.85
N TRP A 416 -27.94 -23.73 -11.61
CA TRP A 416 -27.38 -22.84 -12.64
C TRP A 416 -26.07 -23.40 -13.20
N ILE A 417 -25.98 -23.71 -14.50
CA ILE A 417 -24.73 -24.15 -15.14
C ILE A 417 -24.03 -22.97 -15.81
N ILE A 418 -22.70 -22.97 -15.85
CA ILE A 418 -21.92 -21.96 -16.58
C ILE A 418 -21.83 -22.35 -18.06
N THR A 419 -22.39 -21.54 -18.94
CA THR A 419 -22.36 -21.76 -20.40
C THR A 419 -21.28 -20.95 -21.09
N SER A 420 -20.82 -19.85 -20.48
CA SER A 420 -19.69 -19.06 -20.96
C SER A 420 -18.85 -18.55 -19.80
N TYR A 421 -17.52 -18.61 -19.95
CA TYR A 421 -16.55 -18.12 -18.98
C TYR A 421 -15.55 -17.20 -19.68
N THR A 422 -15.63 -15.89 -19.41
CA THR A 422 -14.72 -14.90 -20.00
C THR A 422 -13.97 -14.13 -18.92
N ASN A 423 -12.64 -14.15 -18.99
CA ASN A 423 -11.80 -13.31 -18.12
C ASN A 423 -11.62 -11.92 -18.74
N LEU A 424 -12.15 -10.89 -18.08
CA LEU A 424 -12.05 -9.49 -18.51
C LEU A 424 -10.78 -8.79 -18.00
N GLY A 425 -9.89 -9.51 -17.30
CA GLY A 425 -8.65 -8.98 -16.76
C GLY A 425 -8.81 -8.32 -15.39
N ARG A 426 -7.94 -7.34 -15.10
CA ARG A 426 -7.88 -6.69 -13.78
C ARG A 426 -9.03 -5.69 -13.63
N PRO A 427 -9.83 -5.75 -12.54
CA PRO A 427 -10.86 -4.75 -12.31
C PRO A 427 -10.21 -3.39 -12.02
N GLU A 428 -10.82 -2.33 -12.55
CA GLU A 428 -10.41 -0.98 -12.21
C GLU A 428 -10.66 -0.68 -10.73
N ASN A 429 -9.66 -0.11 -10.05
CA ASN A 429 -9.81 0.38 -8.69
C ASN A 429 -10.06 1.90 -8.72
N PRO A 430 -11.31 2.37 -8.56
CA PRO A 430 -11.62 3.80 -8.64
C PRO A 430 -10.89 4.59 -7.55
N TYR A 431 -10.71 4.01 -6.36
CA TYR A 431 -10.06 4.69 -5.23
C TYR A 431 -8.60 5.04 -5.51
N THR A 432 -7.88 4.17 -6.23
CA THR A 432 -6.49 4.44 -6.62
C THR A 432 -6.39 5.57 -7.65
N LYS A 433 -7.33 5.62 -8.63
CA LYS A 433 -7.40 6.73 -9.59
C LYS A 433 -7.74 8.05 -8.89
N ILE A 434 -8.71 8.03 -7.97
CA ILE A 434 -9.10 9.20 -7.17
C ILE A 434 -7.92 9.70 -6.31
N LEU A 435 -7.19 8.79 -5.64
CA LEU A 435 -5.99 9.14 -4.87
C LEU A 435 -4.91 9.77 -5.76
N ALA A 436 -4.63 9.17 -6.91
CA ALA A 436 -3.62 9.69 -7.84
C ALA A 436 -4.00 11.09 -8.36
N ALA A 437 -5.27 11.31 -8.69
CA ALA A 437 -5.78 12.62 -9.09
C ALA A 437 -5.66 13.65 -7.94
N ALA A 438 -6.03 13.26 -6.72
CA ALA A 438 -5.93 14.14 -5.54
C ALA A 438 -4.47 14.54 -5.25
N LEU A 439 -3.53 13.58 -5.30
CA LEU A 439 -2.10 13.85 -5.13
C LEU A 439 -1.53 14.69 -6.29
N GLY A 440 -1.98 14.45 -7.52
CA GLY A 440 -1.58 15.24 -8.69
C GLY A 440 -2.03 16.69 -8.60
N ILE A 441 -3.30 16.93 -8.26
CA ILE A 441 -3.84 18.28 -8.04
C ILE A 441 -3.07 18.99 -6.92
N TYR A 442 -2.81 18.27 -5.81
CA TYR A 442 -2.03 18.82 -4.70
C TYR A 442 -0.60 19.17 -5.13
N GLY A 443 0.07 18.29 -5.88
CA GLY A 443 1.42 18.54 -6.41
C GLY A 443 1.49 19.78 -7.30
N ILE A 444 0.49 20.00 -8.15
CA ILE A 444 0.38 21.21 -8.99
C ILE A 444 0.23 22.47 -8.12
N ILE A 445 -0.64 22.43 -7.11
CA ILE A 445 -0.84 23.57 -6.19
C ILE A 445 0.45 23.88 -5.42
N LEU A 446 1.16 22.85 -4.95
CA LEU A 446 2.41 23.01 -4.23
C LEU A 446 3.49 23.60 -5.13
N ALA A 447 3.66 23.08 -6.35
CA ALA A 447 4.60 23.61 -7.33
C ALA A 447 4.30 25.07 -7.69
N PHE A 448 3.03 25.39 -7.94
CA PHE A 448 2.61 26.77 -8.21
C PHE A 448 2.88 27.70 -7.02
N SER A 449 2.63 27.24 -5.79
CA SER A 449 2.90 28.02 -4.58
C SER A 449 4.41 28.26 -4.37
N LEU A 450 5.25 27.27 -4.70
CA LEU A 450 6.71 27.42 -4.67
C LEU A 450 7.20 28.39 -5.75
N VAL A 451 6.68 28.30 -6.97
CA VAL A 451 7.03 29.24 -8.06
C VAL A 451 6.64 30.67 -7.69
N LEU A 452 5.45 30.88 -7.12
CA LEU A 452 5.02 32.20 -6.67
C LEU A 452 5.93 32.77 -5.57
N MET A 453 6.43 31.92 -4.68
CA MET A 453 7.38 32.33 -3.64
C MET A 453 8.75 32.66 -4.26
N ILE A 454 9.28 31.85 -5.17
CA ILE A 454 10.56 32.15 -5.84
C ILE A 454 10.47 33.43 -6.68
N CYS A 455 9.32 33.70 -7.30
CA CYS A 455 9.12 34.89 -8.12
C CYS A 455 8.75 36.16 -7.32
N SER A 456 8.49 36.07 -6.01
CA SER A 456 8.23 37.26 -5.18
C SER A 456 9.53 38.04 -4.94
N GLU A 457 9.42 39.33 -4.58
CA GLU A 457 10.58 40.18 -4.25
C GLU A 457 11.46 39.51 -3.18
N ASP A 458 10.87 39.09 -2.06
CA ASP A 458 11.56 38.33 -1.01
C ASP A 458 12.23 37.03 -1.52
N GLY A 459 11.63 36.37 -2.53
CA GLY A 459 12.15 35.12 -3.09
C GLY A 459 13.36 35.33 -4.00
N LYS A 460 13.38 36.45 -4.73
CA LYS A 460 14.52 36.84 -5.57
C LYS A 460 15.69 37.28 -4.71
N GLU A 461 15.46 38.13 -3.72
CA GLU A 461 16.50 38.58 -2.79
C GLU A 461 17.15 37.40 -2.06
N THR A 462 16.34 36.44 -1.58
CA THR A 462 16.87 35.25 -0.92
C THR A 462 17.67 34.33 -1.84
N LEU A 463 17.32 34.25 -3.13
CA LEU A 463 18.05 33.45 -4.12
C LEU A 463 19.38 34.11 -4.52
N GLU A 464 19.38 35.43 -4.69
CA GLU A 464 20.56 36.24 -5.00
C GLU A 464 21.61 36.15 -3.89
N ILE A 465 21.19 36.28 -2.62
CA ILE A 465 22.05 36.06 -1.44
C ILE A 465 22.64 34.65 -1.44
N TRP A 466 21.86 33.64 -1.84
CA TRP A 466 22.35 32.27 -1.89
C TRP A 466 23.39 32.05 -2.99
N GLN A 467 23.17 32.67 -4.15
CA GLN A 467 24.09 32.63 -5.28
C GLN A 467 25.40 33.39 -4.99
N SER A 468 25.35 34.50 -4.24
CA SER A 468 26.56 35.22 -3.82
C SER A 468 27.36 34.43 -2.78
N ILE A 469 26.70 33.75 -1.84
CA ILE A 469 27.39 32.88 -0.86
C ILE A 469 28.08 31.69 -1.54
N GLY A 470 27.47 31.13 -2.60
CA GLY A 470 28.09 30.08 -3.39
C GLY A 470 29.37 30.57 -4.09
N ARG A 471 29.28 31.68 -4.83
CA ARG A 471 30.40 32.25 -5.58
C ARG A 471 31.56 32.72 -4.70
N SER A 472 31.26 33.36 -3.57
CA SER A 472 32.31 33.78 -2.62
C SER A 472 33.08 32.59 -2.01
N SER A 473 32.44 31.41 -1.89
CA SER A 473 33.14 30.20 -1.44
C SER A 473 34.12 29.67 -2.47
N GLU A 474 33.77 29.73 -3.76
CA GLU A 474 34.63 29.30 -4.86
C GLU A 474 35.83 30.24 -5.03
N TYR A 475 35.60 31.56 -4.94
CA TYR A 475 36.67 32.56 -4.95
C TYR A 475 37.67 32.35 -3.79
N LEU A 476 37.18 32.15 -2.57
CA LEU A 476 38.06 31.90 -1.42
C LEU A 476 38.87 30.61 -1.50
N GLU A 477 38.33 29.56 -2.13
CA GLU A 477 39.10 28.35 -2.42
C GLU A 477 40.16 28.57 -3.50
N ALA A 478 39.89 29.42 -4.50
CA ALA A 478 40.87 29.79 -5.52
C ALA A 478 42.02 30.61 -4.94
N VAL A 479 41.73 31.68 -4.18
CA VAL A 479 42.76 32.53 -3.55
C VAL A 479 43.65 31.73 -2.59
N LYS A 480 43.10 30.73 -1.89
CA LYS A 480 43.90 29.83 -1.03
C LYS A 480 44.92 28.98 -1.80
N GLN A 481 44.67 28.68 -3.08
CA GLN A 481 45.63 27.95 -3.93
C GLN A 481 46.77 28.85 -4.40
N ASP A 482 46.56 30.17 -4.41
CA ASP A 482 47.57 31.16 -4.80
C ASP A 482 48.48 31.58 -3.64
N VAL A 483 48.23 31.08 -2.42
CA VAL A 483 49.13 31.29 -1.28
C VAL A 483 50.38 30.44 -1.46
N VAL A 484 51.51 31.11 -1.68
CA VAL A 484 52.83 30.50 -1.78
C VAL A 484 53.49 30.48 -0.41
N TYR A 485 54.07 29.36 -0.01
CA TYR A 485 54.86 29.23 1.22
C TYR A 485 56.33 28.88 0.95
N PRO A 486 57.24 29.10 1.91
CA PRO A 486 58.67 28.81 1.74
C PRO A 486 59.00 27.38 1.30
N ASP A 487 58.27 26.38 1.77
CA ASP A 487 58.45 24.97 1.42
C ASP A 487 57.99 24.60 0.00
N ASP A 488 57.14 25.42 -0.62
CA ASP A 488 56.74 25.26 -2.03
C ASP A 488 57.84 25.68 -3.01
N VAL A 489 58.75 26.54 -2.56
CA VAL A 489 59.81 27.16 -3.39
C VAL A 489 61.23 26.78 -2.97
N LEU A 490 61.44 26.31 -1.73
CA LEU A 490 62.76 25.94 -1.19
C LEU A 490 62.76 24.52 -0.63
N GLU A 491 63.74 23.70 -1.06
CA GLU A 491 63.89 22.34 -0.56
C GLU A 491 64.56 22.29 0.83
N GLY A 492 64.08 21.41 1.72
CA GLY A 492 64.74 21.10 3.00
C GLY A 492 64.29 21.93 4.21
N LEU A 493 63.22 22.72 4.09
CA LEU A 493 62.58 23.40 5.22
C LEU A 493 61.64 22.46 5.98
N ALA A 494 61.64 22.57 7.31
CA ALA A 494 60.75 21.81 8.18
C ALA A 494 59.75 22.75 8.85
N GLU A 495 58.47 22.60 8.55
CA GLU A 495 57.36 23.29 9.22
C GLU A 495 57.30 22.84 10.70
N THR A 496 57.34 23.79 11.63
CA THR A 496 57.31 23.54 13.08
C THR A 496 56.01 23.93 13.75
N ASP A 497 55.30 24.91 13.20
CA ASP A 497 53.99 25.35 13.69
C ASP A 497 53.16 25.96 12.56
N SER A 498 51.84 25.84 12.66
CA SER A 498 50.90 26.33 11.66
C SER A 498 49.60 26.79 12.29
N GLU A 499 49.16 28.00 11.96
CA GLU A 499 47.83 28.52 12.25
C GLU A 499 47.11 28.81 10.94
N GLU A 500 46.13 27.98 10.59
CA GLU A 500 45.30 28.19 9.39
C GLU A 500 43.98 28.90 9.74
N GLY A 501 43.79 30.09 9.18
CA GLY A 501 42.53 30.83 9.17
C GLY A 501 41.87 30.85 7.80
N ARG A 502 40.77 31.61 7.70
CA ARG A 502 39.99 31.74 6.46
C ARG A 502 40.60 32.76 5.49
N PHE A 503 41.03 33.90 6.02
CA PHE A 503 41.62 35.03 5.29
C PHE A 503 43.06 35.34 5.72
N ALA A 504 43.56 34.65 6.74
CA ALA A 504 44.93 34.75 7.18
C ALA A 504 45.45 33.35 7.54
N SER A 505 46.70 33.06 7.27
CA SER A 505 47.35 31.81 7.64
C SER A 505 48.82 32.06 7.91
N ALA A 506 49.28 31.58 9.06
CA ALA A 506 50.66 31.71 9.51
C ALA A 506 51.32 30.34 9.58
N LYS A 507 52.52 30.22 9.02
CA LYS A 507 53.36 29.02 9.12
C LYS A 507 54.75 29.37 9.58
N THR A 508 55.30 28.59 10.50
CA THR A 508 56.64 28.77 11.03
C THR A 508 57.53 27.63 10.57
N TYR A 509 58.73 27.98 10.09
CA TYR A 509 59.70 27.04 9.53
C TYR A 509 60.99 27.09 10.32
N ALA A 510 61.52 25.92 10.70
CA ALA A 510 62.86 25.81 11.25
C ALA A 510 63.91 25.86 10.14
N CYS A 511 64.90 26.75 10.27
CA CYS A 511 66.01 26.85 9.33
C CYS A 511 67.32 27.26 10.03
N GLY A 512 68.45 26.90 9.42
CA GLY A 512 69.78 27.17 9.99
C GLY A 512 70.30 28.60 9.72
N ASP A 513 69.84 29.24 8.64
CA ASP A 513 70.19 30.60 8.25
C ASP A 513 68.93 31.34 7.78
N SER A 514 68.25 32.00 8.73
CA SER A 514 66.98 32.70 8.47
C SER A 514 67.12 33.82 7.44
N GLU A 515 68.27 34.49 7.35
CA GLU A 515 68.47 35.58 6.40
C GLU A 515 68.61 35.06 4.97
N ALA A 516 69.40 34.00 4.76
CA ALA A 516 69.53 33.36 3.45
C ALA A 516 68.22 32.77 2.94
N VAL A 517 67.40 32.18 3.83
CA VAL A 517 66.09 31.64 3.47
C VAL A 517 65.10 32.75 3.14
N LYS A 518 65.07 33.86 3.88
CA LYS A 518 64.20 35.01 3.56
C LYS A 518 64.59 35.65 2.22
N GLU A 519 65.87 35.82 1.94
CA GLU A 519 66.34 36.44 0.68
C GLU A 519 65.93 35.57 -0.52
N ALA A 520 66.18 34.26 -0.46
CA ALA A 520 65.77 33.32 -1.51
C ALA A 520 64.24 33.24 -1.68
N TYR A 521 63.49 33.27 -0.57
CA TYR A 521 62.03 33.27 -0.59
C TYR A 521 61.46 34.57 -1.18
N TYR A 522 62.03 35.72 -0.80
CA TYR A 522 61.65 37.03 -1.33
C TYR A 522 61.87 37.11 -2.85
N GLU A 523 63.02 36.66 -3.36
CA GLU A 523 63.28 36.62 -4.81
C GLU A 523 62.28 35.72 -5.54
N ALA A 524 61.96 34.54 -4.98
CA ALA A 524 61.00 33.62 -5.57
C ALA A 524 59.57 34.19 -5.65
N LEU A 525 59.15 34.97 -4.64
CA LEU A 525 57.85 35.65 -4.66
C LEU A 525 57.79 36.75 -5.73
N LEU A 526 58.86 37.53 -5.89
CA LEU A 526 58.94 38.54 -6.96
C LEU A 526 58.90 37.91 -8.36
N GLU A 527 59.60 36.78 -8.57
CA GLU A 527 59.55 36.03 -9.83
C GLU A 527 58.15 35.44 -10.10
N SER A 528 57.40 35.13 -9.04
CA SER A 528 56.03 34.63 -9.10
C SER A 528 54.97 35.73 -9.28
N GLY A 529 55.40 37.00 -9.42
CA GLY A 529 54.53 38.13 -9.72
C GLY A 529 54.03 38.92 -8.52
N PHE A 530 54.56 38.70 -7.32
CA PHE A 530 54.30 39.57 -6.16
C PHE A 530 55.06 40.90 -6.30
N ILE A 531 54.52 41.96 -5.71
CA ILE A 531 55.06 43.32 -5.71
C ILE A 531 55.55 43.64 -4.29
N GLU A 532 56.72 44.27 -4.18
CA GLU A 532 57.25 44.70 -2.89
C GLU A 532 56.34 45.74 -2.22
N LEU A 533 55.97 45.47 -0.97
CA LEU A 533 55.27 46.42 -0.11
C LEU A 533 56.26 47.18 0.78
N GLN A 534 57.08 46.43 1.53
CA GLN A 534 58.03 47.00 2.48
C GLN A 534 59.12 45.98 2.85
N GLN A 535 60.37 46.44 2.99
CA GLN A 535 61.45 45.71 3.65
C GLN A 535 61.84 46.37 4.98
N TYR A 536 62.17 45.56 5.98
CA TYR A 536 62.59 46.02 7.30
C TYR A 536 63.62 45.07 7.92
N PRO A 537 64.38 45.49 8.95
CA PRO A 537 65.51 44.71 9.47
C PRO A 537 65.16 43.29 9.96
N GLU A 538 63.89 43.04 10.31
CA GLU A 538 63.44 41.75 10.85
C GLU A 538 62.62 40.93 9.84
N GLY A 539 62.36 41.45 8.63
CA GLY A 539 61.47 40.79 7.66
C GLY A 539 61.14 41.59 6.41
N PHE A 540 60.21 41.07 5.62
CA PHE A 540 59.67 41.76 4.44
C PHE A 540 58.18 41.51 4.29
N ALA A 541 57.51 42.39 3.55
CA ALA A 541 56.14 42.24 3.10
C ALA A 541 56.06 42.44 1.58
N VAL A 542 55.37 41.53 0.90
CA VAL A 542 55.02 41.63 -0.52
C VAL A 542 53.52 41.42 -0.70
N TYR A 543 52.95 41.87 -1.80
CA TYR A 543 51.53 41.69 -2.10
C TYR A 543 51.29 41.32 -3.55
N LYS A 544 50.20 40.60 -3.81
CA LYS A 544 49.68 40.32 -5.15
C LYS A 544 48.26 40.88 -5.23
N ILE A 545 47.95 41.53 -6.34
CA ILE A 545 46.62 42.04 -6.62
C ILE A 545 45.74 40.85 -7.00
N GLU A 546 44.64 40.67 -6.29
CA GLU A 546 43.61 39.67 -6.60
C GLU A 546 42.39 40.42 -7.16
N ASP A 547 42.09 40.21 -8.43
CA ASP A 547 40.97 40.88 -9.11
C ASP A 547 39.69 40.02 -8.96
N PRO A 548 38.67 40.50 -8.22
CA PRO A 548 37.42 39.76 -8.03
C PRO A 548 36.65 39.56 -9.36
N SER A 549 36.87 40.44 -10.35
CA SER A 549 36.14 40.46 -11.62
C SER A 549 36.46 39.27 -12.54
N GLU A 550 37.54 38.54 -12.29
CA GLU A 550 37.81 37.26 -12.96
C GLU A 550 36.84 36.15 -12.51
N TYR A 551 36.12 36.35 -11.41
CA TYR A 551 35.29 35.33 -10.75
C TYR A 551 33.86 35.80 -10.38
N THR A 552 33.56 37.10 -10.42
CA THR A 552 32.22 37.69 -10.18
C THR A 552 31.78 38.62 -11.32
N VAL A 553 30.47 38.86 -11.45
CA VAL A 553 29.86 39.61 -12.58
C VAL A 553 29.39 41.03 -12.18
N ASP A 554 29.60 41.41 -10.92
CA ASP A 554 29.27 42.75 -10.44
C ASP A 554 30.54 43.61 -10.43
N GLU A 555 30.58 44.62 -11.31
CA GLU A 555 31.72 45.52 -11.57
C GLU A 555 32.01 46.51 -10.41
N GLU A 556 31.36 46.38 -9.25
CA GLU A 556 31.44 47.34 -8.13
C GLU A 556 32.09 46.80 -6.85
N GLU A 557 32.74 45.62 -6.86
CA GLU A 557 33.47 45.14 -5.66
C GLU A 557 34.91 45.70 -5.54
N GLU A 558 35.29 46.02 -4.30
CA GLU A 558 36.59 46.56 -3.86
C GLU A 558 37.75 45.59 -4.18
N MET A 559 38.89 46.13 -4.62
CA MET A 559 40.09 45.33 -4.94
C MET A 559 40.68 44.71 -3.66
N PHE A 560 40.99 43.41 -3.68
CA PHE A 560 41.68 42.72 -2.58
C PHE A 560 43.15 42.48 -2.89
N TYR A 561 43.96 42.41 -1.84
CA TYR A 561 45.40 42.14 -1.97
C TYR A 561 45.78 40.96 -1.09
N LEU A 562 46.43 39.97 -1.67
CA LEU A 562 47.06 38.88 -0.92
C LEU A 562 48.44 39.35 -0.47
N VAL A 563 48.58 39.62 0.84
CA VAL A 563 49.82 40.09 1.45
C VAL A 563 50.55 38.93 2.10
N ILE A 564 51.83 38.75 1.78
CA ILE A 564 52.73 37.80 2.41
C ILE A 564 53.77 38.57 3.20
N CYS A 565 53.80 38.35 4.52
CA CYS A 565 54.80 38.88 5.43
C CYS A 565 55.68 37.75 5.94
N ALA A 566 57.01 37.89 5.85
CA ALA A 566 57.97 36.94 6.38
C ALA A 566 58.88 37.62 7.41
N GLU A 567 58.91 37.10 8.64
CA GLU A 567 59.61 37.68 9.78
C GLU A 567 60.51 36.66 10.49
N ASN A 568 61.52 37.14 11.20
CA ASN A 568 62.39 36.29 12.01
C ASN A 568 61.64 35.66 13.19
N ALA A 569 61.84 34.36 13.37
CA ALA A 569 61.32 33.60 14.50
C ALA A 569 62.47 32.96 15.30
N PRO A 570 62.28 32.60 16.58
CA PRO A 570 63.34 32.06 17.43
C PRO A 570 64.06 30.82 16.86
N GLU A 571 63.37 30.01 16.05
CA GLU A 571 63.91 28.78 15.45
C GLU A 571 64.04 28.86 13.91
N GLY A 572 63.78 30.02 13.30
CA GLY A 572 63.83 30.18 11.84
C GLY A 572 63.05 31.40 11.35
N ILE A 573 61.97 31.19 10.59
CA ILE A 573 61.13 32.27 10.03
C ILE A 573 59.64 31.95 10.20
N THR A 574 58.82 32.98 10.40
CA THR A 574 57.35 32.88 10.37
C THR A 574 56.83 33.64 9.15
N VAL A 575 56.00 32.96 8.35
CA VAL A 575 55.35 33.54 7.18
C VAL A 575 53.86 33.63 7.40
N THR A 576 53.33 34.84 7.30
CA THR A 576 51.92 35.15 7.43
C THR A 576 51.38 35.58 6.08
N ALA A 577 50.46 34.82 5.51
CA ALA A 577 49.65 35.23 4.36
C ALA A 577 48.34 35.84 4.89
N THR A 578 47.96 37.03 4.42
CA THR A 578 46.73 37.73 4.84
C THR A 578 46.08 38.40 3.64
N LEU A 579 44.77 38.21 3.48
CA LEU A 579 43.98 38.97 2.53
C LEU A 579 43.61 40.33 3.15
N VAL A 580 43.90 41.43 2.45
CA VAL A 580 43.59 42.80 2.89
C VAL A 580 42.71 43.52 1.86
N ASP A 581 41.94 44.51 2.30
CA ASP A 581 41.10 45.34 1.45
C ASP A 581 41.88 46.53 0.82
N GLU A 582 41.16 47.40 0.10
CA GLU A 582 41.71 48.62 -0.51
C GLU A 582 42.28 49.64 0.47
N ASN A 583 41.90 49.55 1.75
CA ASN A 583 42.40 50.38 2.83
C ASN A 583 43.62 49.77 3.54
N TRP A 584 44.11 48.62 3.06
CA TRP A 584 45.16 47.80 3.69
C TRP A 584 44.77 47.26 5.06
N ASP A 585 43.48 47.25 5.37
CA ASP A 585 42.98 46.61 6.57
C ASP A 585 42.82 45.10 6.29
N PRO A 586 43.24 44.21 7.20
CA PRO A 586 42.98 42.79 7.07
C PRO A 586 41.49 42.57 6.84
N VAL A 587 41.14 41.80 5.80
CA VAL A 587 39.75 41.46 5.51
C VAL A 587 39.17 40.78 6.76
N GLN A 588 38.32 41.51 7.46
CA GLN A 588 37.70 41.03 8.69
C GLN A 588 36.49 40.17 8.35
N GLU A 589 36.23 39.20 9.24
CA GLU A 589 35.28 38.10 9.07
C GLU A 589 33.93 38.52 8.49
#